data_AF-A0A957WQS4-F1
#
_entry.id   AF-A0A957WQS4-F1
#
_cell.length_a   1.000
_cell.length_b   1.000
_cell.length_c   1.000
_cell.angle_alpha   90.00
_cell.angle_beta   90.00
_cell.angle_gamma   90.00
#
_symmetry.space_group_name_H-M   'P 1'
#
loop_
_entity.id
_entity.type
_entity.pdbx_description
1 polymer ?
#
loop_
_entity_poly.entity_id
_entity_poly.type
_entity_poly.pdbx_seq_one_letter_code
_entity_poly.pdbx_strand_id
1 'polypeptide(L)'
;MSKHHHHQTKSAHFSTKHLLALFVVYAFFIFVILTLVDLFALGLLGFLWITVITVVGAAIATFVHARQGQVTDVDEMADKL
;
A
#
# COMPACT_ATOMS: atom_id res chain seq x y z
N MET A 1 6.96 -16.95 26.76
CA MET A 1 7.82 -16.03 26.00
C MET A 1 6.92 -15.17 25.13
N SER A 2 6.35 -14.11 25.71
CA SER A 2 5.40 -13.24 25.01
C SER A 2 6.20 -12.15 24.29
N LYS A 3 6.25 -12.21 22.95
CA LYS A 3 6.81 -11.12 22.14
C LYS A 3 5.81 -9.96 22.20
N HIS A 4 6.01 -9.06 23.15
CA HIS A 4 5.39 -7.74 23.10
C HIS A 4 5.90 -7.04 21.84
N HIS A 5 5.07 -6.97 20.81
CA HIS A 5 5.25 -6.04 19.71
C HIS A 5 5.15 -4.63 20.31
N HIS A 6 6.29 -4.07 20.69
CA HIS A 6 6.43 -2.65 20.92
C HIS A 6 6.14 -1.95 19.60
N HIS A 7 4.90 -1.49 19.41
CA HIS A 7 4.61 -0.38 18.51
C HIS A 7 5.39 0.82 19.04
N GLN A 8 6.65 0.96 18.62
CA GLN A 8 7.41 2.19 18.83
C GLN A 8 6.74 3.27 17.99
N THR A 9 5.93 4.09 18.65
CA THR A 9 5.36 5.33 18.13
C THR A 9 6.47 6.37 17.98
N LYS A 10 7.40 6.14 17.05
CA LYS A 10 8.29 7.19 16.55
C LYS A 10 7.63 7.78 15.31
N SER A 11 7.32 9.07 15.35
CA SER A 11 6.89 9.81 14.16
C SER A 11 8.01 9.70 13.11
N ALA A 12 7.80 8.86 12.10
CA ALA A 12 8.79 8.65 11.06
C ALA A 12 8.73 9.83 10.07
N HIS A 13 9.88 10.49 9.86
CA HIS A 13 10.02 11.44 8.76
C HIS A 13 10.27 10.66 7.47
N PHE A 14 9.21 10.37 6.73
CA PHE A 14 9.31 9.61 5.50
C PHE A 14 10.01 10.43 4.39
N SER A 15 11.08 9.86 3.84
CA SER A 15 11.73 10.39 2.63
C SER A 15 10.79 10.26 1.43
N THR A 16 10.91 11.14 0.42
CA THR A 16 10.16 11.02 -0.84
C THR A 16 10.40 9.68 -1.54
N LYS A 17 11.59 9.09 -1.38
CA LYS A 17 11.88 7.74 -1.89
C LYS A 17 11.05 6.67 -1.18
N HIS A 18 10.92 6.78 0.14
CA HIS A 18 10.10 5.86 0.96
C HIS A 18 8.62 5.97 0.61
N LEU A 19 8.12 7.20 0.42
CA LEU A 19 6.74 7.43 -0.03
C LEU A 19 6.47 6.83 -1.41
N LEU A 20 7.43 6.91 -2.33
CA LEU A 20 7.32 6.27 -3.63
C LEU A 20 7.31 4.73 -3.52
N ALA A 21 8.16 4.16 -2.66
CA ALA A 21 8.17 2.72 -2.40
C ALA A 21 6.85 2.24 -1.77
N LEU A 22 6.34 2.95 -0.76
CA LEU A 22 5.01 2.73 -0.17
C LEU A 22 3.91 2.74 -1.24
N PHE A 23 3.93 3.73 -2.13
CA PHE A 23 2.98 3.80 -3.24
C PHE A 23 3.05 2.57 -4.14
N VAL A 24 4.25 2.10 -4.49
CA VAL A 24 4.43 0.91 -5.32
C VAL A 24 3.91 -0.35 -4.61
N VAL A 25 4.19 -0.51 -3.31
CA VAL A 25 3.68 -1.63 -2.52
C VAL A 25 2.14 -1.63 -2.52
N TYR A 26 1.51 -0.50 -2.22
CA TYR A 26 0.05 -0.40 -2.23
C TYR A 26 -0.54 -0.61 -3.61
N ALA A 27 0.05 -0.03 -4.65
CA ALA A 27 -0.38 -0.20 -6.03
C ALA A 27 -0.34 -1.68 -6.45
N PHE A 28 0.75 -2.38 -6.11
CA PHE A 28 0.88 -3.80 -6.38
C PHE A 28 -0.23 -4.62 -5.72
N PHE A 29 -0.45 -4.44 -4.41
CA PHE A 29 -1.49 -5.19 -3.70
C PHE A 29 -2.90 -4.88 -4.22
N ILE A 30 -3.22 -3.61 -4.44
CA ILE A 30 -4.54 -3.20 -4.96
C ILE A 30 -4.74 -3.77 -6.37
N PHE A 31 -3.73 -3.69 -7.24
CA PHE A 31 -3.80 -4.25 -8.59
C PHE A 31 -4.05 -5.75 -8.59
N VAL A 32 -3.31 -6.51 -7.79
CA VAL A 32 -3.47 -7.97 -7.69
C VAL A 32 -4.86 -8.32 -7.17
N ILE A 33 -5.32 -7.66 -6.10
CA ILE A 33 -6.66 -7.89 -5.53
C ILE A 33 -7.74 -7.59 -6.56
N LEU A 34 -7.68 -6.42 -7.22
CA LEU A 34 -8.67 -6.04 -8.23
C LEU A 34 -8.68 -6.99 -9.42
N THR A 35 -7.51 -7.40 -9.91
CA THR A 35 -7.40 -8.35 -11.03
C THR A 35 -8.00 -9.71 -10.66
N LEU A 36 -7.74 -10.19 -9.44
CA LEU A 36 -8.34 -11.43 -8.95
C LEU A 36 -9.86 -11.30 -8.81
N VAL A 37 -10.34 -10.22 -8.19
CA VAL A 37 -11.78 -9.96 -8.05
C VAL A 37 -12.45 -9.89 -9.42
N ASP A 38 -11.84 -9.20 -10.38
CA ASP A 38 -12.37 -9.06 -11.73
C ASP A 38 -12.40 -10.39 -12.48
N LEU A 39 -11.38 -11.23 -12.30
CA LEU A 39 -11.35 -12.59 -12.86
C LEU A 39 -12.54 -13.43 -12.37
N PHE A 40 -12.91 -13.33 -11.10
CA PHE A 40 -14.09 -14.00 -10.54
C PHE A 40 -15.41 -13.32 -10.92
N ALA A 41 -15.38 -12.03 -11.24
CA ALA A 41 -16.54 -11.26 -11.68
C ALA A 41 -16.81 -11.33 -13.20
N LEU A 42 -16.14 -12.25 -13.92
CA LEU A 42 -16.25 -12.43 -15.38
C LEU A 42 -15.79 -11.22 -16.21
N GLY A 43 -14.80 -10.46 -15.73
CA GLY A 43 -14.24 -9.33 -16.49
C GLY A 43 -15.14 -8.10 -16.52
N LEU A 44 -15.83 -7.83 -15.41
CA LEU A 44 -16.75 -6.71 -15.26
C LEU A 44 -16.03 -5.34 -15.32
N LEU A 45 -14.77 -5.30 -14.90
CA LEU A 45 -13.90 -4.15 -14.93
C LEU A 45 -12.91 -4.27 -16.08
N GLY A 46 -12.99 -3.35 -17.05
CA GLY A 46 -11.95 -3.24 -18.08
C GLY A 46 -10.58 -2.88 -17.48
N PHE A 47 -9.50 -3.28 -18.16
CA PHE A 47 -8.11 -3.01 -17.74
C PHE A 47 -7.84 -1.53 -17.38
N LEU A 48 -8.46 -0.60 -18.11
CA LEU A 48 -8.38 0.84 -17.84
C LEU A 48 -8.91 1.18 -16.45
N TRP A 49 -10.07 0.63 -16.06
CA TRP A 49 -10.69 0.88 -14.77
C TRP A 49 -9.87 0.28 -13.62
N ILE A 50 -9.35 -0.93 -13.80
CA ILE A 50 -8.44 -1.55 -12.83
C ILE A 50 -7.23 -0.63 -12.58
N THR A 51 -6.62 -0.12 -13.66
CA THR A 51 -5.44 0.76 -13.56
C THR A 51 -5.78 2.07 -12.83
N VAL A 52 -6.90 2.71 -13.17
CA VAL A 52 -7.34 3.96 -12.53
C VAL A 52 -7.60 3.76 -11.04
N ILE A 53 -8.33 2.70 -10.67
CA ILE A 53 -8.66 2.41 -9.27
C ILE A 53 -7.38 2.07 -8.50
N THR A 54 -6.45 1.32 -9.09
CA THR A 54 -5.15 1.02 -8.49
C THR A 54 -4.37 2.30 -8.18
N VAL A 55 -4.19 3.19 -9.15
CA VAL A 55 -3.39 4.42 -8.97
C VAL A 55 -4.03 5.32 -7.91
N VAL A 56 -5.33 5.56 -8.01
CA VAL A 56 -6.06 6.41 -7.05
C VAL A 56 -6.06 5.79 -5.66
N GLY A 57 -6.34 4.49 -5.55
CA GLY A 57 -6.35 3.77 -4.29
C GLY A 57 -4.98 3.76 -3.61
N ALA A 58 -3.90 3.52 -4.38
CA ALA A 58 -2.54 3.54 -3.87
C ALA A 58 -2.11 4.94 -3.41
N ALA A 59 -2.50 5.99 -4.13
CA ALA A 59 -2.23 7.36 -3.72
C ALA A 59 -2.93 7.71 -2.40
N ILE A 60 -4.21 7.33 -2.25
CA ILE A 60 -4.97 7.54 -1.01
C ILE A 60 -4.35 6.74 0.13
N ALA A 61 -4.04 5.47 -0.07
CA ALA A 61 -3.44 4.61 0.94
C ALA A 61 -2.10 5.17 1.42
N THR A 62 -1.22 5.56 0.49
CA THR A 62 0.07 6.18 0.80
C THR A 62 -0.09 7.48 1.56
N PHE A 63 -1.04 8.33 1.16
CA PHE A 63 -1.32 9.59 1.86
C PHE A 63 -1.82 9.38 3.28
N VAL A 64 -2.78 8.46 3.47
CA VAL A 64 -3.33 8.11 4.79
C VAL A 64 -2.22 7.51 5.67
N HIS A 65 -1.41 6.61 5.13
CA HIS A 65 -0.28 5.98 5.83
C HIS A 65 0.75 7.01 6.29
N ALA A 66 1.19 7.87 5.37
CA ALA A 66 2.14 8.93 5.64
C ALA A 66 1.62 9.91 6.71
N ARG A 67 0.31 10.20 6.71
CA ARG A 67 -0.32 11.07 7.69
C ARG A 67 -0.45 10.44 9.08
N GLN A 68 -0.61 9.13 9.15
CA GLN A 68 -0.64 8.41 10.43
C GLN A 68 0.74 8.38 11.09
N GLY A 69 1.82 8.44 10.30
CA GLY A 69 3.20 8.52 10.81
C GLY A 69 3.60 7.30 11.64
N GLN A 70 2.86 6.20 11.53
CA GLN A 70 3.10 4.95 12.23
C GLN A 70 3.96 4.06 11.36
N VAL A 71 5.02 3.49 11.95
CA VAL A 71 5.81 2.45 11.29
C VAL A 71 5.06 1.13 11.40
N THR A 72 4.86 0.47 10.27
CA THR A 72 4.15 -0.80 10.11
C THR A 72 4.97 -1.79 9.31
N ASP A 73 4.49 -3.03 9.19
CA ASP A 73 5.13 -4.06 8.36
C ASP A 73 5.22 -3.64 6.87
N VAL A 74 4.31 -2.78 6.39
CA VAL A 74 4.33 -2.25 5.02
C VAL A 74 5.53 -1.33 4.80
N ASP A 75 5.99 -0.62 5.84
CA ASP A 75 7.20 0.19 5.76
C ASP A 75 8.46 -0.68 5.62
N GLU A 76 8.50 -1.83 6.29
CA GLU A 76 9.61 -2.80 6.12
C GLU A 76 9.63 -3.37 4.69
N MET A 77 8.46 -3.56 4.07
CA MET A 77 8.37 -3.96 2.67
C MET A 77 8.83 -2.85 1.73
N ALA A 78 8.49 -1.59 2.03
CA ALA A 78 8.90 -0.42 1.25
C ALA A 78 10.42 -0.18 1.33
N ASP A 79 11.04 -0.41 2.49
CA ASP A 79 12.49 -0.27 2.67
C ASP A 79 13.30 -1.34 1.90
N LYS A 80 12.67 -2.44 1.48
CA LYS A 80 13.30 -3.55 0.74
C LYS A 80 13.20 -3.41 -0.80
N LEU A 81 12.47 -2.41 -1.29
CA LEU A 81 12.32 -2.07 -2.70
C LEU A 81 13.47 -1.17 -3.18
#